data_AF-A0A1I6JYT5-F1
#
_entry.id   AF-A0A1I6JYT5-F1
#
_cell.length_a   1.000
_cell.length_b   1.000
_cell.length_c   1.000
_cell.angle_alpha   90.00
_cell.angle_beta   90.00
_cell.angle_gamma   90.00
#
_symmetry.space_group_name_H-M   'P 1'
#
loop_
_entity.id
_entity.type
_entity.pdbx_description
1 polymer ?
#
loop_
_entity_poly.entity_id
_entity_poly.type
_entity_poly.pdbx_seq_one_letter_code
_entity_poly.pdbx_strand_id
1 'polypeptide(L)' 'MAKPITPARRKQLIVGLVMGVIVGVVISFITGFWLWLAAGVVMGLATGAIMKPPTE' A
#
# COMPACT_ATOMS: atom_id res chain seq x y z
N MET A 1 -8.83 5.60 -22.28
CA MET A 1 -7.48 5.04 -22.51
C MET A 1 -6.78 4.92 -21.16
N ALA A 2 -6.51 3.71 -20.68
CA ALA A 2 -5.69 3.54 -19.49
C ALA A 2 -4.28 4.03 -19.83
N LYS A 3 -3.82 5.10 -19.16
CA LYS A 3 -2.46 5.63 -19.32
C LYS A 3 -1.48 4.52 -18.89
N PRO A 4 -0.44 4.20 -19.67
CA PRO A 4 0.51 3.15 -19.28
C PRO A 4 1.09 3.49 -17.90
N ILE A 5 1.09 2.51 -16.98
CA ILE A 5 1.65 2.68 -15.64
C ILE A 5 3.14 3.01 -15.80
N THR A 6 3.54 4.20 -15.38
CA THR A 6 4.94 4.59 -15.37
C THR A 6 5.72 3.69 -14.38
N PRO A 7 7.00 3.39 -14.63
CA PRO A 7 7.81 2.57 -13.72
C PRO A 7 7.83 3.12 -12.29
N ALA A 8 7.82 4.46 -12.15
CA ALA A 8 7.74 5.16 -10.87
C ALA A 8 6.42 4.87 -10.14
N ARG A 9 5.29 4.90 -10.86
CA ARG A 9 3.96 4.56 -10.32
C ARG A 9 3.86 3.09 -9.88
N ARG A 10 4.45 2.17 -10.66
CA ARG A 10 4.54 0.74 -10.27
C ARG A 10 5.34 0.56 -8.98
N LYS A 11 6.49 1.25 -8.87
CA LYS A 11 7.34 1.21 -7.67
C LYS A 11 6.59 1.75 -6.44
N GLN A 12 5.83 2.83 -6.60
CA GLN A 12 5.05 3.41 -5.51
C GLN A 12 3.88 2.52 -5.06
N LEU A 13 3.19 1.86 -5.98
CA LEU A 13 2.18 0.84 -5.64
C LEU A 13 2.79 -0.30 -4.82
N ILE A 14 3.97 -0.78 -5.22
CA ILE A 14 4.69 -1.82 -4.47
C ILE A 14 5.07 -1.33 -3.08
N VAL A 15 5.65 -0.12 -2.98
CA VAL A 15 6.03 0.46 -1.69
C VAL A 15 4.81 0.66 -0.79
N GLY A 16 3.71 1.18 -1.33
CA GLY A 16 2.45 1.36 -0.60
C GLY A 16 1.91 0.03 -0.09
N LEU A 17 1.88 -1.01 -0.93
CA LEU A 17 1.45 -2.35 -0.54
C LEU A 17 2.34 -2.92 0.57
N VAL A 18 3.67 -2.85 0.42
CA VAL A 18 4.62 -3.37 1.40
C VAL A 18 4.44 -2.67 2.75
N MET A 19 4.35 -1.34 2.74
CA MET A 19 4.12 -0.57 3.97
C MET A 19 2.77 -0.88 4.61
N GLY A 20 1.71 -1.01 3.79
CA GLY A 20 0.38 -1.39 4.25
C GLY A 20 0.36 -2.77 4.92
N VAL A 21 1.07 -3.75 4.35
CA VAL A 21 1.24 -5.07 4.95
C VAL A 21 2.00 -4.98 6.26
N ILE A 22 3.14 -4.27 6.31
CA ILE A 22 3.94 -4.13 7.54
C ILE A 22 3.10 -3.54 8.67
N VAL A 23 2.41 -2.43 8.41
CA VAL A 23 1.56 -1.76 9.41
C VAL A 23 0.39 -2.66 9.82
N GLY A 24 -0.27 -3.29 8.85
CA GLY A 24 -1.38 -4.21 9.11
C GLY A 24 -0.96 -5.40 9.96
N VAL A 25 0.23 -5.96 9.72
CA VAL A 25 0.82 -7.03 10.54
C VAL A 25 1.05 -6.53 11.96
N VAL A 26 1.76 -5.41 12.14
CA VAL A 26 2.08 -4.85 13.46
C VAL A 26 0.81 -4.58 14.28
N ILE A 27 -0.21 -3.95 13.69
CA ILE A 27 -1.47 -3.67 14.37
C ILE A 27 -2.22 -4.97 14.69
N SER A 28 -2.26 -5.93 13.76
CA SER A 28 -2.90 -7.24 14.00
C SER A 28 -2.25 -7.98 15.17
N PHE A 29 -0.91 -7.94 15.28
CA PHE A 29 -0.19 -8.56 16.37
C PHE A 29 -0.46 -7.88 17.72
N ILE A 30 -0.48 -6.55 17.77
CA ILE A 30 -0.73 -5.81 19.02
C ILE A 30 -2.18 -5.98 19.49
N THR A 31 -3.14 -5.98 18.57
CA THR A 31 -4.57 -6.03 18.89
C THR A 31 -5.12 -7.46 18.98
N GLY A 32 -4.39 -8.46 18.49
CA GLY A 32 -4.87 -9.83 18.32
C GLY A 32 -5.93 -9.98 17.20
N PHE A 33 -6.21 -8.92 16.43
CA PHE A 33 -7.29 -8.89 15.45
C PHE A 33 -6.77 -8.88 14.02
N TRP A 34 -6.89 -10.03 13.35
CA TRP A 34 -6.29 -10.29 12.05
C TRP A 34 -6.92 -9.54 10.87
N LEU A 35 -8.14 -9.01 10.97
CA LEU A 35 -8.72 -8.21 9.88
C LEU A 35 -8.00 -6.88 9.66
N TRP A 36 -7.18 -6.43 10.62
CA TRP A 36 -6.29 -5.29 10.42
C TRP A 36 -5.25 -5.54 9.31
N LEU A 37 -4.88 -6.79 9.05
CA LEU A 37 -4.03 -7.15 7.93
C LEU A 37 -4.69 -6.78 6.58
N ALA A 38 -5.96 -7.18 6.41
CA ALA A 38 -6.72 -6.88 5.20
C ALA A 38 -6.91 -5.36 5.03
N ALA A 39 -7.23 -4.66 6.12
CA ALA A 39 -7.31 -3.20 6.11
C ALA A 39 -5.98 -2.55 5.73
N GLY A 40 -4.85 -3.06 6.26
CA GLY A 40 -3.51 -2.60 5.92
C GLY A 40 -3.16 -2.79 4.44
N VAL A 41 -3.51 -3.94 3.86
CA VAL A 41 -3.33 -4.21 2.42
C VAL A 41 -4.13 -3.22 1.58
N VAL A 42 -5.43 -3.05 1.88
CA VAL A 42 -6.31 -2.13 1.14
C VAL A 42 -5.81 -0.69 1.24
N MET A 43 -5.45 -0.26 2.45
CA MET A 43 -4.95 1.10 2.70
C MET A 43 -3.61 1.32 2.00
N GLY A 44 -2.68 0.36 2.06
CA GLY A 44 -1.39 0.44 1.38
C GLY A 44 -1.52 0.55 -0.14
N LEU A 45 -2.43 -0.23 -0.73
CA LEU A 45 -2.76 -0.12 -2.15
C LEU A 45 -3.40 1.23 -2.48
N ALA A 46 -4.36 1.70 -1.68
CA ALA A 46 -5.00 2.99 -1.89
C ALA A 46 -3.99 4.13 -1.81
N THR A 47 -3.12 4.13 -0.79
CA THR A 47 -2.07 5.14 -0.63
C THR A 47 -1.07 5.09 -1.78
N GLY A 48 -0.60 3.90 -2.18
CA GLY A 48 0.30 3.73 -3.32
C GLY A 48 -0.33 4.12 -4.67
N ALA A 49 -1.65 3.99 -4.77
CA ALA A 49 -2.42 4.43 -5.94
C ALA A 49 -2.77 5.92 -5.92
N ILE A 50 -2.84 6.58 -4.76
CA ILE A 50 -3.22 8.01 -4.67
C ILE A 50 -1.98 8.89 -4.71
N MET A 51 -0.94 8.56 -3.94
CA MET A 51 0.24 9.40 -3.84
C MET A 51 0.93 9.50 -5.21
N LYS A 52 1.42 10.70 -5.53
CA LYS A 52 2.22 10.93 -6.74
C LYS A 52 3.62 10.37 -6.55
N PRO A 53 4.26 9.80 -7.58
CA PRO A 53 5.63 9.33 -7.47
C PRO A 53 6.53 10.54 -7.21
N PRO A 54 7.48 10.46 -6.27
CA PRO A 54 8.35 11.60 -5.94
C PRO A 54 9.32 12.01 -7.07
N THR A 55 9.37 11.23 -8.16
CA THR A 55 10.19 11.47 -9.36
C THR A 55 9.40 12.00 -10.57
N GLU A 56 8.12 12.36 -10.38
CA GLU A 56 7.35 13.17 -11.36
C GLU A 56 7.44 14.66 -11.04
#